data_AF-A0A1B2J1M3-F1
#
_entry.id   AF-A0A1B2J1M3-F1
#
_cell.length_a   1.000
_cell.length_b   1.000
_cell.length_c   1.000
_cell.angle_alpha   90.00
_cell.angle_beta   90.00
_cell.angle_gamma   90.00
#
_symmetry.space_group_name_H-M   'P 1'
#
loop_
_entity.id
_entity.type
_entity.pdbx_description
1 polymer ?
#
loop_
_entity_poly.entity_id
_entity_poly.type
_entity_poly.pdbx_seq_one_letter_code
_entity_poly.pdbx_strand_id
1 'polypeptide(L)' 'MYTIIVLVPCLIIGGTMVLVHDWPANSVVTILTLFVAFVVSMTLVTVIYLKLLPFVKRANGDTATDDDDHHESH' A
#
# COMPACT_ATOMS: atom_id res chain seq x y z
N MET A 1 -2.58 9.23 4.92
CA MET A 1 -2.74 7.77 4.69
C MET A 1 -2.14 7.32 3.35
N TYR A 2 -2.38 8.01 2.23
CA TYR A 2 -1.80 7.65 0.92
C TYR A 2 -0.27 7.76 0.83
N THR A 3 0.34 8.68 1.58
CA THR A 3 1.80 8.89 1.58
C THR A 3 2.57 7.63 2.02
N ILE A 4 2.07 6.87 2.99
CA ILE A 4 2.69 5.63 3.48
C ILE A 4 2.71 4.55 2.40
N ILE A 5 1.69 4.49 1.54
CA ILE A 5 1.58 3.52 0.45
C ILE A 5 2.68 3.73 -0.59
N VAL A 6 3.16 4.97 -0.75
CA VAL A 6 4.27 5.32 -1.65
C VAL A 6 5.62 5.26 -0.94
N LEU A 7 5.67 5.65 0.33
CA LEU A 7 6.89 5.67 1.14
C LEU A 7 7.45 4.27 1.40
N VAL A 8 6.58 3.28 1.63
CA VAL A 8 7.01 1.90 1.91
C VAL A 8 7.72 1.26 0.71
N PRO A 9 7.16 1.28 -0.53
CA PRO A 9 7.88 0.86 -1.74
C PRO A 9 9.21 1.57 -1.92
N CYS A 10 9.24 2.90 -1.78
CA CYS A 10 10.45 3.69 -1.97
C CYS A 10 11.54 3.32 -0.95
N LEU A 11 11.17 3.03 0.30
CA LEU A 11 12.12 2.57 1.32
C LEU A 11 12.65 1.17 1.04
N ILE A 12 11.82 0.25 0.56
CA ILE A 12 12.25 -1.11 0.20
C ILE A 12 13.21 -1.07 -1.01
N ILE A 13 12.89 -0.27 -2.03
CA ILE A 13 13.72 -0.13 -3.22
C ILE A 13 15.02 0.63 -2.89
N GLY A 14 14.94 1.71 -2.11
CA GLY A 14 16.12 2.48 -1.68
C GLY A 14 17.04 1.67 -0.77
N GLY A 15 16.46 0.94 0.19
CA GLY A 15 17.21 0.05 1.09
C GLY A 15 17.89 -1.09 0.35
N THR A 16 17.21 -1.69 -0.63
CA THR A 16 17.82 -2.74 -1.47
C THR A 16 18.92 -2.19 -2.38
N MET A 17 18.76 -0.96 -2.92
CA MET A 17 19.83 -0.28 -3.66
C MET A 17 21.08 -0.04 -2.81
N VAL A 18 20.94 0.36 -1.55
CA VAL A 18 22.09 0.55 -0.63
C VAL A 18 22.75 -0.79 -0.30
N LEU A 19 21.96 -1.84 -0.07
CA LEU A 19 22.49 -3.17 0.25
C LEU A 19 23.25 -3.81 -0.92
N VAL A 20 22.79 -3.53 -2.13
CA VAL A 20 23.32 -4.07 -3.40
C VAL A 20 24.40 -3.16 -3.99
N HIS A 21 24.62 -1.96 -3.41
CA HIS A 21 25.57 -0.97 -3.95
C HIS A 21 26.99 -1.53 -4.14
N ASP A 22 27.45 -2.37 -3.22
CA ASP A 22 28.77 -3.01 -3.29
C ASP A 22 28.76 -4.36 -4.04
N TRP A 23 27.62 -4.80 -4.55
CA TRP A 23 27.49 -6.08 -5.24
C TRP A 23 27.73 -5.93 -6.74
N PRO A 24 28.39 -6.91 -7.39
CA PRO A 24 28.57 -6.88 -8.83
C PRO A 24 27.21 -6.86 -9.53
N ALA A 25 26.98 -5.84 -10.37
CA ALA A 25 25.70 -5.61 -11.04
C ALA A 25 25.29 -6.78 -11.97
N ASN A 26 26.26 -7.55 -12.46
CA ASN A 26 26.04 -8.76 -13.29
C ASN A 26 25.80 -10.04 -12.46
N SER A 27 25.77 -9.95 -11.13
CA SER A 27 25.51 -11.11 -10.30
C SER A 27 24.03 -11.48 -10.37
N VAL A 28 23.74 -12.74 -10.70
CA VAL A 28 22.38 -13.30 -10.73
C VAL A 28 21.65 -13.02 -9.40
N VAL A 29 22.38 -12.99 -8.30
CA VAL A 29 21.85 -12.71 -6.97
C VAL A 29 21.26 -11.30 -6.88
N THR A 30 21.92 -10.31 -7.46
CA THR A 30 21.45 -8.92 -7.51
C THR A 30 20.10 -8.79 -8.22
N ILE A 31 19.98 -9.45 -9.38
CA ILE A 31 18.75 -9.46 -10.18
C ILE A 31 17.60 -10.13 -9.42
N LEU A 32 17.88 -11.27 -8.79
CA LEU A 32 16.89 -11.97 -7.97
C LEU A 32 16.46 -11.13 -6.76
N THR A 33 17.38 -10.47 -6.07
CA THR A 33 17.06 -9.61 -4.93
C THR A 33 16.17 -8.44 -5.35
N LEU A 34 16.47 -7.77 -6.46
CA LEU A 34 15.65 -6.67 -6.98
C LEU A 34 14.27 -7.17 -7.43
N PHE A 35 14.19 -8.33 -8.08
CA PHE A 35 12.93 -8.92 -8.50
C PHE A 35 12.06 -9.29 -7.29
N VAL A 36 12.63 -9.94 -6.27
CA VAL A 36 11.92 -10.27 -5.03
C VAL A 36 11.47 -9.00 -4.32
N ALA A 37 12.32 -7.99 -4.20
CA ALA A 37 11.97 -6.71 -3.59
C ALA A 37 10.79 -6.03 -4.32
N PHE A 38 10.78 -6.08 -5.65
CA PHE A 38 9.69 -5.57 -6.47
C PHE A 38 8.39 -6.34 -6.26
N VAL A 39 8.44 -7.69 -6.31
CA VAL A 39 7.27 -8.55 -6.10
C VAL A 39 6.69 -8.37 -4.70
N VAL A 40 7.54 -8.30 -3.68
CA VAL A 40 7.12 -8.03 -2.29
C VAL A 40 6.47 -6.66 -2.21
N SER A 41 7.07 -5.62 -2.80
CA SER A 41 6.49 -4.28 -2.83
C SER A 41 5.10 -4.25 -3.48
N MET A 42 4.94 -4.89 -4.64
CA MET A 42 3.63 -4.93 -5.32
C MET A 42 2.59 -5.73 -4.54
N THR A 43 2.99 -6.83 -3.94
CA THR A 43 2.12 -7.66 -3.10
C THR A 43 1.64 -6.87 -1.88
N LEU A 44 2.55 -6.15 -1.23
CA LEU A 44 2.25 -5.35 -0.05
C LEU A 44 1.27 -4.21 -0.38
N VAL A 45 1.50 -3.50 -1.48
CA VAL A 45 0.57 -2.47 -1.99
C VAL A 45 -0.80 -3.07 -2.28
N THR A 46 -0.86 -4.23 -2.94
CA THR A 46 -2.12 -4.90 -3.28
C THR A 46 -2.90 -5.31 -2.03
N VAL A 47 -2.23 -5.89 -1.03
CA VAL A 47 -2.85 -6.29 0.24
C VAL A 47 -3.36 -5.07 0.99
N ILE A 48 -2.56 -4.00 1.09
CA ILE A 48 -2.97 -2.74 1.72
C ILE A 48 -4.20 -2.18 1.00
N TYR A 49 -4.19 -2.12 -0.33
CA TYR A 49 -5.29 -1.60 -1.12
C TYR A 49 -6.59 -2.40 -0.91
N LEU A 50 -6.50 -3.73 -0.93
CA LEU A 50 -7.62 -4.61 -0.65
C LEU A 50 -8.13 -4.50 0.79
N LYS A 51 -7.26 -4.18 1.76
CA LYS A 51 -7.67 -3.94 3.15
C LYS A 51 -8.27 -2.55 3.37
N LEU A 52 -7.82 -1.55 2.63
CA LEU A 52 -8.42 -0.21 2.65
C LEU A 52 -9.79 -0.20 1.99
N LEU A 53 -10.04 -1.00 0.96
CA LEU A 53 -11.33 -1.01 0.25
C LEU A 53 -12.56 -1.25 1.17
N PRO A 54 -12.59 -2.26 2.05
CA PRO A 54 -13.66 -2.42 3.03
C PRO A 54 -13.62 -1.37 4.14
N PHE A 55 -12.43 -0.87 4.52
CA PHE A 55 -12.28 0.14 5.58
C PHE A 55 -12.80 1.51 5.14
N VAL A 56 -12.50 1.92 3.90
CA VAL A 56 -13.00 3.13 3.26
C VAL A 56 -14.49 3.00 2.96
N LYS A 57 -14.96 1.83 2.52
CA LYS A 57 -16.41 1.59 2.35
C LYS A 57 -17.18 1.76 3.66
N ARG A 58 -16.59 1.35 4.79
CA ARG A 58 -17.17 1.53 6.13
C ARG A 58 -17.09 3.00 6.58
N ALA A 59 -15.92 3.63 6.44
CA ALA A 59 -15.72 5.04 6.77
C ALA A 59 -16.60 6.00 5.95
N ASN A 60 -16.91 5.65 4.70
CA ASN A 60 -17.78 6.45 3.81
C ASN A 60 -19.27 6.08 3.95
N GLY A 61 -19.59 4.95 4.59
CA GLY A 61 -20.96 4.55 4.94
C GLY A 61 -21.46 5.22 6.22
N ASP A 62 -20.55 5.59 7.12
CA ASP A 62 -20.86 6.34 8.34
C ASP A 62 -21.09 7.85 8.06
N THR A 63 -20.93 8.32 6.83
CA THR A 63 -21.26 9.70 6.41
C THR A 63 -22.53 9.80 5.57
N ALA A 64 -23.24 8.69 5.36
CA ALA A 64 -24.45 8.64 4.52
C ALA A 64 -25.75 8.37 5.30
N THR A 65 -25.74 8.49 6.63
CA THR A 65 -26.92 8.28 7.46
C THR A 65 -26.97 9.32 8.59
N ASP A 66 -27.39 10.55 8.30
CA ASP A 66 -27.97 11.43 9.35
C ASP A 66 -28.78 12.63 8.80
N ASP A 67 -29.37 12.55 7.60
CA ASP A 67 -30.14 13.68 7.03
C ASP A 67 -31.53 13.31 6.46
N ASP A 68 -32.06 12.12 6.75
CA ASP A 68 -33.45 11.77 6.40
C ASP A 68 -34.06 10.92 7.52
N ASP A 69 -34.72 11.59 8.46
CA ASP A 69 -36.03 11.19 9.02
C ASP A 69 -36.35 12.00 10.29
N HIS A 70 -36.44 13.32 10.14
CA HIS A 70 -37.20 14.16 11.07
C HIS A 70 -38.41 14.74 10.31
N HIS A 71 -39.46 13.94 10.16
CA HIS A 71 -40.82 14.50 10.17
C HIS A 71 -41.83 13.54 10.78
N GLU A 72 -41.86 13.60 12.11
CA GLU A 72 -43.01 13.54 13.00
C GLU A 72 -44.33 12.98 12.46
N SER A 73 -44.71 11.86 13.06
CA SER A 73 -46.07 11.40 13.25
C SER A 73 -46.91 12.43 14.01
N HIS A 74 -47.94 13.01 13.38
CA HIS A 74 -49.19 13.40 14.03
C HIS A 74 -50.32 13.62 13.01
#